data_AF-A0A9E5VY84-F1
#
_entry.id   AF-A0A9E5VY84-F1
#
_cell.length_a   1.000
_cell.length_b   1.000
_cell.length_c   1.000
_cell.angle_alpha   90.00
_cell.angle_beta   90.00
_cell.angle_gamma   90.00
#
_symmetry.space_group_name_H-M   'P 1'
#
loop_
_entity.id
_entity.type
_entity.pdbx_description
1 polymer ?
#
loop_
_entity_poly.entity_id
_entity_poly.type
_entity_poly.pdbx_seq_one_letter_code
_entity_poly.pdbx_strand_id
1 'polypeptide(L)'
;MDIKMAADIIGMNYGETLERFAGNEAMLKKYLKLFPADENYTNLEIAVTALDEKGTLSAAHTLKGLAGNLGLNDIYKSSSAICDAVRADEFHKVAPLFEELTPRYRLAVEVIMQID
;
A
#
# COMPACT_ATOMS: atom_id res chain seq x y z
N MET A 1 8.91 -1.71 -18.39
CA MET A 1 7.98 -0.57 -18.25
C MET A 1 8.70 0.60 -17.60
N ASP A 2 8.45 1.85 -18.01
CA ASP A 2 8.98 3.01 -17.28
C ASP A 2 8.12 3.37 -16.04
N ILE A 3 8.69 4.15 -15.13
CA ILE A 3 8.05 4.48 -13.85
C ILE A 3 6.82 5.38 -13.98
N LYS A 4 6.74 6.23 -15.02
CA LYS A 4 5.61 7.14 -15.21
C LYS A 4 4.39 6.34 -15.68
N MET A 5 4.60 5.45 -16.64
CA MET A 5 3.57 4.51 -17.08
C MET A 5 3.09 3.62 -15.92
N ALA A 6 4.01 3.11 -15.10
CA ALA A 6 3.65 2.35 -13.91
C ALA A 6 2.83 3.18 -12.93
N ALA A 7 3.21 4.45 -12.71
CA ALA A 7 2.53 5.36 -11.81
C ALA A 7 1.09 5.64 -12.23
N ASP A 8 0.84 5.83 -13.53
CA ASP A 8 -0.51 6.04 -14.06
C ASP A 8 -1.41 4.82 -13.83
N ILE A 9 -0.88 3.60 -14.01
CA ILE A 9 -1.64 2.35 -13.84
C ILE A 9 -2.02 2.12 -12.37
N ILE A 10 -1.12 2.41 -11.43
CA ILE A 10 -1.30 2.09 -10.00
C ILE A 10 -1.80 3.27 -9.17
N GLY A 11 -2.18 4.38 -9.82
CA GLY A 11 -2.68 5.58 -9.15
C GLY A 11 -1.63 6.29 -8.28
N MET A 12 -0.34 6.19 -8.65
CA MET A 12 0.75 6.83 -7.93
C MET A 12 0.86 8.30 -8.33
N ASN A 13 0.99 9.21 -7.35
CA ASN A 13 1.33 10.61 -7.65
C ASN A 13 2.83 10.74 -7.98
N TYR A 14 3.22 10.41 -9.21
CA TYR A 14 4.63 10.40 -9.61
C TYR A 14 5.36 11.73 -9.33
N GLY A 15 4.75 12.87 -9.65
CA GLY A 15 5.38 14.19 -9.49
C GLY A 15 5.69 14.49 -8.03
N GLU A 16 4.68 14.43 -7.17
CA GLU A 16 4.84 14.70 -5.73
C GLU A 16 5.74 13.67 -5.06
N THR A 17 5.63 12.39 -5.43
CA THR A 17 6.53 11.35 -4.92
C THR A 17 7.97 11.66 -5.32
N LEU A 18 8.24 11.98 -6.59
CA LEU A 18 9.59 12.27 -7.05
C LEU A 18 10.19 13.50 -6.36
N GLU A 19 9.39 14.51 -6.05
CA GLU A 19 9.83 15.68 -5.25
C GLU A 19 10.31 15.26 -3.84
N ARG A 20 9.62 14.32 -3.18
CA ARG A 20 10.07 13.76 -1.88
C ARG A 20 11.39 12.99 -1.99
N PHE A 21 11.68 12.45 -3.17
CA PHE A 21 12.97 11.83 -3.51
C PHE A 21 13.98 12.84 -4.09
N ALA A 22 13.74 14.15 -3.93
CA ALA A 22 14.61 15.23 -4.43
C ALA A 22 14.94 15.12 -5.93
N GLY A 23 13.99 14.67 -6.74
CA GLY A 23 14.20 14.47 -8.19
C GLY A 23 14.94 13.17 -8.54
N ASN A 24 15.28 12.33 -7.55
CA ASN A 24 16.07 11.12 -7.77
C ASN A 24 15.21 9.91 -8.16
N GLU A 25 14.92 9.78 -9.45
CA GLU A 25 14.12 8.68 -9.99
C GLU A 25 14.76 7.30 -9.74
N ALA A 26 16.09 7.20 -9.80
CA ALA A 26 16.79 5.95 -9.53
C ALA A 26 16.59 5.47 -8.07
N MET A 27 16.58 6.41 -7.12
CA MET A 27 16.27 6.13 -5.72
C MET A 27 14.80 5.73 -5.55
N LEU A 28 13.86 6.48 -6.13
CA LEU A 28 12.45 6.15 -6.09
C LEU A 28 12.19 4.73 -6.64
N LYS A 29 12.74 4.41 -7.81
CA LYS A 29 12.66 3.08 -8.42
C LYS A 29 13.21 2.00 -7.51
N LYS A 30 14.36 2.24 -6.85
CA LYS A 30 14.93 1.28 -5.88
C LYS A 30 13.94 0.99 -4.75
N TYR A 31 13.32 2.02 -4.16
CA TYR A 31 12.37 1.84 -3.07
C TYR A 31 11.04 1.23 -3.52
N LEU A 32 10.54 1.57 -4.72
CA LEU A 32 9.38 0.91 -5.32
C LEU A 32 9.63 -0.59 -5.48
N LYS A 33 10.80 -1.00 -5.98
CA LYS A 33 11.15 -2.41 -6.14
C LYS A 33 11.27 -3.19 -4.83
N LEU A 34 11.32 -2.52 -3.67
CA LEU A 34 11.24 -3.19 -2.36
C LEU A 34 9.80 -3.46 -1.92
N PHE A 35 8.81 -2.76 -2.48
CA PHE A 35 7.41 -2.89 -2.07
C PHE A 35 6.86 -4.32 -2.23
N PRO A 36 7.12 -5.07 -3.32
CA PRO A 36 6.67 -6.46 -3.44
C PRO A 36 7.27 -7.43 -2.41
N ALA A 37 8.40 -7.07 -1.79
CA ALA A 37 9.05 -7.88 -0.77
C ALA A 37 8.51 -7.60 0.64
N ASP A 38 7.58 -6.65 0.79
CA ASP A 38 6.95 -6.33 2.06
C ASP A 38 5.91 -7.39 2.47
N GLU A 39 6.00 -7.85 3.72
CA GLU A 39 5.11 -8.89 4.25
C GLU A 39 3.85 -8.31 4.92
N ASN A 40 3.70 -6.98 5.03
CA ASN A 40 2.60 -6.40 5.81
C ASN A 40 1.23 -6.61 5.18
N TYR A 41 1.13 -6.77 3.85
CA TYR A 41 -0.12 -7.20 3.23
C TYR A 41 -0.52 -8.61 3.69
N THR A 42 0.42 -9.56 3.66
CA THR A 42 0.16 -10.94 4.09
C THR A 42 -0.14 -11.00 5.59
N ASN A 43 0.61 -10.25 6.40
CA ASN A 43 0.35 -10.14 7.84
C ASN A 43 -1.03 -9.53 8.12
N LEU A 44 -1.47 -8.57 7.31
CA LEU A 44 -2.80 -8.00 7.40
C LEU A 44 -3.88 -9.04 7.04
N GLU A 45 -3.71 -9.80 5.97
CA GLU A 45 -4.63 -10.89 5.57
C GLU A 45 -4.82 -11.92 6.70
N ILE A 46 -3.71 -12.33 7.31
CA ILE A 46 -3.71 -13.27 8.44
C ILE A 46 -4.47 -12.67 9.64
N ALA A 47 -4.17 -11.42 9.99
CA ALA A 47 -4.79 -10.76 11.15
C ALA A 47 -6.29 -10.52 10.96
N VAL A 48 -6.71 -10.12 9.75
CA VAL A 48 -8.13 -9.96 9.39
C VAL A 48 -8.87 -11.30 9.51
N THR A 49 -8.29 -12.37 8.99
CA THR A 49 -8.88 -13.72 9.05
C THR A 49 -8.97 -14.24 10.49
N ALA A 50 -7.98 -13.93 11.32
CA ALA A 50 -7.93 -14.32 12.73
C ALA A 50 -8.80 -13.44 13.65
N LEU A 51 -9.45 -12.39 13.11
CA LEU A 51 -10.13 -11.35 13.89
C LEU A 51 -9.22 -10.71 14.96
N ASP A 52 -7.91 -10.61 14.67
CA ASP A 52 -6.93 -10.00 15.54
C ASP A 52 -6.89 -8.48 15.29
N GLU A 53 -7.61 -7.71 16.10
CA GLU A 53 -7.68 -6.26 15.96
C GLU A 53 -6.31 -5.58 16.08
N LYS A 54 -5.47 -6.05 17.01
CA LYS A 54 -4.15 -5.48 17.26
C LYS A 54 -3.20 -5.78 16.09
N GLY A 55 -3.22 -7.02 15.60
CA GLY A 55 -2.47 -7.43 14.42
C GLY A 55 -2.92 -6.66 13.18
N THR A 56 -4.24 -6.51 12.99
CA THR A 56 -4.83 -5.78 11.86
C THR A 56 -4.36 -4.33 11.87
N LEU A 57 -4.49 -3.64 13.01
CA LEU A 57 -4.06 -2.25 13.12
C LEU A 57 -2.56 -2.11 12.87
N SER A 58 -1.73 -3.01 13.42
CA SER A 58 -0.28 -2.96 13.25
C SER A 58 0.12 -3.15 11.79
N ALA A 59 -0.39 -4.18 11.12
CA ALA A 59 -0.05 -4.48 9.73
C ALA A 59 -0.59 -3.40 8.76
N ALA A 60 -1.84 -2.97 8.95
CA ALA A 60 -2.43 -1.90 8.15
C ALA A 60 -1.69 -0.57 8.34
N HIS A 61 -1.23 -0.25 9.56
CA HIS A 61 -0.48 0.97 9.84
C HIS A 61 0.86 1.01 9.10
N THR A 62 1.60 -0.11 9.10
CA THR A 62 2.86 -0.22 8.37
C THR A 62 2.65 -0.13 6.87
N LEU A 63 1.67 -0.86 6.33
CA LEU A 63 1.33 -0.80 4.90
C LEU A 63 0.92 0.61 4.48
N LYS A 64 0.16 1.33 5.32
CA LYS A 64 -0.20 2.74 5.11
C LYS A 64 1.04 3.62 5.00
N GLY A 65 2.00 3.44 5.90
CA GLY A 65 3.26 4.20 5.90
C GLY A 65 4.07 3.97 4.61
N LEU A 66 4.23 2.70 4.20
CA LEU A 66 4.91 2.36 2.94
C LEU A 66 4.20 3.00 1.74
N ALA A 67 2.88 2.81 1.64
CA ALA A 67 2.09 3.34 0.54
C ALA A 67 2.15 4.88 0.48
N GLY A 68 2.10 5.55 1.64
CA GLY A 68 2.23 7.00 1.73
C GLY A 68 3.60 7.51 1.27
N ASN A 69 4.69 6.85 1.68
CA ASN A 69 6.06 7.21 1.29
C ASN A 69 6.31 7.03 -0.22
N LEU A 70 5.68 6.04 -0.83
CA LEU A 70 5.80 5.75 -2.26
C LEU A 70 4.73 6.44 -3.11
N GLY A 71 3.79 7.16 -2.47
CA GLY A 71 2.66 7.81 -3.13
C GLY A 71 1.67 6.87 -3.80
N LEU A 72 1.59 5.61 -3.34
CA LEU A 72 0.61 4.61 -3.78
C LEU A 72 -0.77 4.95 -3.18
N ASN A 73 -1.41 5.99 -3.69
CA ASN A 73 -2.54 6.66 -3.06
C ASN A 73 -3.73 5.75 -2.78
N ASP A 74 -4.03 4.81 -3.66
CA ASP A 74 -5.19 3.93 -3.50
C ASP A 74 -4.96 2.89 -2.39
N ILE A 75 -3.71 2.41 -2.25
CA ILE A 75 -3.31 1.52 -1.15
C ILE A 75 -3.27 2.33 0.15
N TYR A 76 -2.75 3.56 0.12
CA TYR A 76 -2.72 4.45 1.27
C TYR A 76 -4.13 4.72 1.82
N LYS A 77 -5.08 5.09 0.95
CA LYS A 77 -6.48 5.34 1.34
C LYS A 77 -7.12 4.10 1.96
N SER A 78 -6.98 2.95 1.31
CA SER A 78 -7.61 1.70 1.75
C SER A 78 -7.03 1.22 3.09
N SER A 79 -5.71 1.23 3.24
CA SER A 79 -5.04 0.87 4.50
C SER A 79 -5.30 1.88 5.63
N SER A 80 -5.47 3.17 5.32
CA SER A 80 -5.92 4.16 6.31
C SER A 80 -7.33 3.88 6.79
N ALA A 81 -8.27 3.58 5.89
CA ALA A 81 -9.64 3.25 6.25
C ALA A 81 -9.72 2.04 7.19
N ILE A 82 -8.89 1.02 6.95
CA ILE A 82 -8.77 -0.13 7.87
C ILE A 82 -8.27 0.33 9.25
N CYS A 83 -7.21 1.13 9.32
CA CYS A 83 -6.71 1.66 10.60
C CYS A 83 -7.78 2.46 11.34
N ASP A 84 -8.54 3.27 10.62
CA ASP A 84 -9.56 4.14 11.19
C ASP A 84 -10.75 3.33 11.70
N ALA A 85 -11.18 2.30 10.98
CA ALA A 85 -12.22 1.36 11.42
C ALA A 85 -11.82 0.64 12.72
N VAL A 86 -10.59 0.12 12.81
CA VAL A 86 -10.12 -0.55 14.04
C VAL A 86 -10.08 0.43 15.22
N ARG A 87 -9.61 1.67 15.00
CA ARG A 87 -9.53 2.69 16.06
C ARG A 87 -10.89 3.21 16.52
N ALA A 88 -11.89 3.14 15.65
CA ALA A 88 -13.26 3.54 15.94
C ALA A 88 -14.08 2.42 16.60
N ASP A 89 -13.48 1.27 16.92
CA ASP A 89 -14.18 0.08 17.43
C ASP A 89 -15.21 -0.46 16.41
N GLU A 90 -14.94 -0.26 15.12
CA GLU A 90 -15.81 -0.64 14.00
C GLU A 90 -15.21 -1.84 13.23
N PHE A 91 -14.73 -2.87 13.93
CA PHE A 91 -14.01 -3.99 13.31
C PHE A 91 -14.84 -4.75 12.24
N HIS A 92 -16.18 -4.71 12.35
CA HIS A 92 -17.10 -5.24 11.34
C HIS A 92 -16.91 -4.62 9.93
N LYS A 93 -16.30 -3.43 9.81
CA LYS A 93 -15.98 -2.78 8.54
C LYS A 93 -14.64 -3.23 7.95
N VAL A 94 -13.79 -3.91 8.71
CA VAL A 94 -12.43 -4.26 8.27
C VAL A 94 -12.44 -5.24 7.10
N ALA A 95 -13.25 -6.29 7.16
CA ALA A 95 -13.32 -7.29 6.09
C ALA A 95 -13.68 -6.68 4.72
N PRO A 96 -14.76 -5.89 4.55
CA PRO A 96 -15.05 -5.27 3.25
C PRO A 96 -13.98 -4.27 2.81
N LEU A 97 -13.38 -3.50 3.74
CA LEU A 97 -12.27 -2.60 3.42
C LEU A 97 -11.02 -3.36 2.97
N PHE A 98 -10.76 -4.54 3.53
CA PHE A 98 -9.67 -5.41 3.13
C PHE A 98 -9.92 -6.00 1.74
N GLU A 99 -11.13 -6.48 1.45
CA GLU A 99 -11.52 -6.95 0.11
C GLU A 99 -11.33 -5.87 -0.96
N GLU A 100 -11.60 -4.61 -0.61
CA GLU A 100 -11.32 -3.45 -1.46
C GLU A 100 -9.82 -3.18 -1.64
N LEU A 101 -9.00 -3.30 -0.60
CA LEU A 101 -7.55 -3.10 -0.65
C LEU A 101 -6.85 -4.13 -1.56
N THR A 102 -7.26 -5.38 -1.47
CA THR A 102 -6.61 -6.53 -2.09
C THR A 102 -6.34 -6.39 -3.62
N PRO A 103 -7.32 -6.07 -4.48
CA PRO A 103 -7.06 -5.93 -5.91
C PRO A 103 -6.08 -4.79 -6.24
N ARG A 104 -6.12 -3.70 -5.46
CA ARG A 104 -5.20 -2.55 -5.62
C ARG A 104 -3.77 -2.94 -5.27
N TYR A 105 -3.59 -3.68 -4.18
CA TYR A 105 -2.29 -4.22 -3.79
C TYR A 105 -1.72 -5.15 -4.85
N ARG A 106 -2.52 -6.12 -5.33
CA ARG A 106 -2.08 -7.08 -6.36
C ARG A 106 -1.67 -6.40 -7.66
N LEU A 107 -2.46 -5.43 -8.14
CA LEU A 107 -2.12 -4.65 -9.33
C LEU A 107 -0.81 -3.87 -9.13
N ALA A 108 -0.62 -3.23 -7.97
CA ALA A 108 0.60 -2.50 -7.69
C ALA A 108 1.84 -3.41 -7.72
N VAL A 109 1.78 -4.57 -7.08
CA VAL A 109 2.87 -5.57 -7.11
C VAL A 109 3.19 -5.99 -8.54
N GLU A 110 2.17 -6.39 -9.31
CA GLU A 110 2.33 -6.82 -10.69
C GLU A 110 3.01 -5.76 -11.56
N VAL A 111 2.53 -4.52 -11.48
CA VAL A 111 3.04 -3.41 -12.29
C VAL A 111 4.45 -3.00 -11.86
N ILE A 112 4.71 -2.92 -10.54
CA ILE A 112 6.03 -2.57 -10.01
C ILE A 112 7.10 -3.59 -10.47
N MET A 113 6.76 -4.88 -10.53
CA MET A 113 7.67 -5.93 -10.99
C MET A 113 8.04 -5.80 -12.49
N GLN A 114 7.25 -5.07 -13.27
CA GLN A 114 7.52 -4.81 -14.69
C GLN A 114 8.34 -3.54 -14.94
N ILE A 115 8.68 -2.77 -13.89
CA ILE A 115 9.51 -1.56 -14.03
C ILE A 115 10.94 -1.98 -14.38
N ASP A 116 11.44 -1.55 -15.55
CA ASP A 116 12.80 -1.84 -16.02
C ASP A 116 13.79 -0.96 -15.30
#